data_AF-A0A927XZG3-F1
#
_entry.id   AF-A0A927XZG3-F1
#
_cell.length_a   1.000
_cell.length_b   1.000
_cell.length_c   1.000
_cell.angle_alpha   90.00
_cell.angle_beta   90.00
_cell.angle_gamma   90.00
#
_symmetry.space_group_name_H-M   'P 1'
#
loop_
_entity.id
_entity.type
_entity.pdbx_description
1 polymer ?
#
loop_
_entity_poly.entity_id
_entity_poly.type
_entity_poly.pdbx_seq_one_letter_code
_entity_poly.pdbx_strand_id
1 'polypeptide(L)'
;MCRRKELTEVEKKYLGMEKDKGYLLSTIDQLPFSQLTKNTVYHYAMDAAKQSRFSKYVYYTLNFAVIVLPVLSSIIKLACKGASGDPDWATVIINGIITLCASALALFRYHDKWTRYRTYLEKIINLMFRYMSPTLSAPEPEEQPAAEEPEAPEEDAEEVSEEAAGEEPKETETAEPAPEDEQKREDQVREAEFIREFRRINCWHQSKWAKERQNDEKK
;
A
#
# COMPACT_ATOMS: atom_id res chain seq x y z
N MET A 1 -8.37 23.39 -13.71
CA MET A 1 -9.05 23.74 -12.44
C MET A 1 -9.41 22.45 -11.70
N CYS A 2 -8.55 22.01 -10.78
CA CYS A 2 -8.80 22.00 -9.33
C CYS A 2 -9.84 20.98 -8.81
N ARG A 3 -9.49 19.67 -8.86
CA ARG A 3 -9.90 18.69 -7.84
C ARG A 3 -8.66 18.17 -7.11
N ARG A 4 -8.08 19.02 -6.28
CA ARG A 4 -6.95 18.67 -5.39
C ARG A 4 -7.13 19.46 -4.08
N LYS A 5 -8.23 19.23 -3.37
CA LYS A 5 -8.51 19.89 -2.07
C LYS A 5 -9.09 18.99 -0.98
N GLU A 6 -9.19 17.68 -1.19
CA GLU A 6 -9.57 16.73 -0.14
C GLU A 6 -8.55 15.60 -0.05
N LEU A 7 -7.28 15.97 0.11
CA LEU A 7 -6.37 15.07 0.82
C LEU A 7 -6.74 15.20 2.31
N THR A 8 -7.64 14.30 2.68
CA THR A 8 -8.24 14.04 3.98
C THR A 8 -7.27 14.23 5.14
N GLU A 9 -7.77 14.66 6.30
CA GLU A 9 -7.05 14.80 7.58
C GLU A 9 -6.11 13.64 7.96
N VAL A 10 -6.33 12.48 7.35
CA VAL A 10 -5.41 11.34 7.27
C VAL A 10 -3.98 11.79 6.92
N GLU A 11 -3.76 12.61 5.88
CA GLU A 11 -2.44 13.16 5.51
C GLU A 11 -1.79 14.00 6.62
N LYS A 12 -2.59 14.78 7.37
CA LYS A 12 -2.11 15.66 8.45
C LYS A 12 -1.72 14.89 9.71
N LYS A 13 -2.17 13.64 9.87
CA LYS A 13 -1.97 12.84 11.09
C LYS A 13 -0.63 12.09 11.14
N TYR A 14 0.09 11.95 10.02
CA TYR A 14 1.29 11.10 9.87
C TYR A 14 2.63 11.66 10.44
N LEU A 15 2.60 12.60 11.37
CA LEU A 15 3.79 13.33 11.83
C LEU A 15 4.44 12.83 13.13
N GLY A 16 4.04 11.70 13.71
CA GLY A 16 4.71 11.13 14.90
C GLY A 16 4.73 9.60 14.95
N MET A 17 5.92 9.00 15.15
CA MET A 17 6.09 7.53 15.18
C MET A 17 5.23 6.81 16.23
N GLU A 18 4.95 7.44 17.36
CA GLU A 18 4.14 6.83 18.42
C GLU A 18 2.65 6.83 18.07
N LYS A 19 2.16 7.92 17.46
CA LYS A 19 0.77 8.01 16.99
C LYS A 19 0.51 7.08 15.81
N ASP A 20 1.48 6.92 14.92
CA ASP A 20 1.41 5.99 13.78
C ASP A 20 1.40 4.53 14.21
N LYS A 21 2.23 4.14 15.19
CA LYS A 21 2.25 2.77 15.71
C LYS A 21 0.89 2.40 16.31
N GLY A 22 0.37 3.27 17.19
CA GLY A 22 -0.94 3.07 17.81
C GLY A 22 -2.06 2.97 16.77
N TYR A 23 -2.05 3.85 15.76
CA TYR A 23 -3.05 3.84 14.69
C TYR A 23 -2.94 2.61 13.77
N LEU A 24 -1.73 2.22 13.36
CA LEU A 24 -1.52 1.03 12.55
C LEU A 24 -1.92 -0.24 13.30
N LEU A 25 -1.53 -0.36 14.57
CA LEU A 25 -1.95 -1.48 15.43
C LEU A 25 -3.47 -1.51 15.57
N SER A 26 -4.12 -0.39 15.92
CA SER A 26 -5.58 -0.35 16.06
C SER A 26 -6.31 -0.67 14.76
N THR A 27 -5.75 -0.31 13.61
CA THR A 27 -6.34 -0.60 12.29
C THR A 27 -6.17 -2.07 11.93
N ILE A 28 -5.01 -2.66 12.23
CA ILE A 28 -4.72 -4.07 11.94
C ILE A 28 -5.50 -5.00 12.86
N ASP A 29 -5.67 -4.63 14.13
CA ASP A 29 -6.41 -5.42 15.11
C ASP A 29 -7.88 -5.60 14.72
N GLN A 30 -8.47 -4.59 14.08
CA GLN A 30 -9.85 -4.60 13.59
C GLN A 30 -10.08 -5.45 12.32
N LEU A 31 -9.02 -5.94 11.67
CA LEU A 31 -9.19 -6.82 10.50
C LEU A 31 -9.72 -8.19 10.94
N PRO A 32 -10.67 -8.81 10.21
CA PRO A 32 -11.20 -10.15 10.52
C PRO A 32 -10.25 -11.27 10.06
N PHE A 33 -8.93 -11.07 10.13
CA PHE A 33 -7.93 -11.99 9.59
C PHE A 33 -7.12 -12.70 10.67
N SER A 34 -6.42 -13.77 10.27
CA SER A 34 -5.49 -14.46 11.15
C SER A 34 -4.39 -13.55 11.71
N GLN A 35 -3.90 -13.86 12.91
CA GLN A 35 -2.83 -13.08 13.55
C GLN A 35 -1.52 -13.10 12.76
N LEU A 36 -1.25 -14.18 12.02
CA LEU A 36 -0.08 -14.26 11.15
C LEU A 36 -0.13 -13.21 10.04
N THR A 37 -1.30 -13.07 9.39
CA THR A 37 -1.52 -12.08 8.33
C THR A 37 -1.41 -10.66 8.89
N LYS A 38 -2.04 -10.40 10.05
CA LYS A 38 -1.94 -9.12 10.76
C LYS A 38 -0.49 -8.72 11.05
N ASN A 39 0.28 -9.63 11.67
CA ASN A 39 1.68 -9.39 11.99
C ASN A 39 2.53 -9.14 10.73
N THR A 40 2.30 -9.91 9.67
CA THR A 40 3.02 -9.74 8.41
C THR A 40 2.79 -8.34 7.83
N VAL A 41 1.53 -7.93 7.69
CA VAL A 41 1.16 -6.62 7.16
C VAL A 41 1.73 -5.50 8.03
N TYR A 42 1.64 -5.64 9.35
CA TYR A 42 2.20 -4.68 10.31
C TYR A 42 3.70 -4.48 10.10
N HIS A 43 4.48 -5.57 9.99
CA HIS A 43 5.91 -5.50 9.79
C HIS A 43 6.28 -4.73 8.51
N TYR A 44 5.63 -5.04 7.38
CA TYR A 44 5.88 -4.35 6.11
C TYR A 44 5.44 -2.89 6.14
N ALA A 45 4.29 -2.59 6.73
CA ALA A 45 3.79 -1.22 6.87
C ALA A 45 4.74 -0.39 7.75
N MET A 46 5.20 -0.94 8.88
CA MET A 46 6.13 -0.26 9.77
C MET A 46 7.50 -0.03 9.15
N ASP A 47 8.03 -1.01 8.42
CA ASP A 47 9.32 -0.85 7.73
C ASP A 47 9.23 0.25 6.67
N ALA A 48 8.19 0.25 5.84
CA ALA A 48 7.93 1.29 4.85
C ALA A 48 7.77 2.68 5.49
N ALA A 49 7.06 2.78 6.62
CA ALA A 49 6.88 4.03 7.34
C ALA A 49 8.22 4.57 7.89
N LYS A 50 9.07 3.70 8.45
CA LYS A 50 10.41 4.08 8.92
C LYS A 50 11.28 4.60 7.78
N GLN A 51 11.32 3.87 6.66
CA GLN A 51 12.15 4.23 5.51
C GLN A 51 11.66 5.50 4.80
N SER A 52 10.34 5.72 4.73
CA SER A 52 9.72 6.96 4.27
C SER A 52 10.19 8.17 5.09
N ARG A 53 10.13 8.07 6.42
CA ARG A 53 10.55 9.13 7.34
C ARG A 53 12.04 9.43 7.26
N PHE A 54 12.86 8.39 7.26
CA PHE A 54 14.31 8.55 7.15
C PHE A 54 14.66 9.29 5.85
N SER A 55 14.10 8.85 4.72
CA SER A 55 14.32 9.48 3.41
C SER A 55 13.82 10.93 3.40
N LYS A 56 12.66 11.20 4.00
CA LYS A 56 12.12 12.56 4.18
C LYS A 56 13.10 13.44 4.96
N TYR A 57 13.55 12.98 6.12
CA TYR A 57 14.44 13.74 7.00
C TYR A 57 15.77 14.06 6.31
N VAL A 58 16.39 13.06 5.67
CA VAL A 58 17.64 13.26 4.92
C VAL A 58 17.43 14.24 3.77
N TYR A 59 16.35 14.12 3.01
CA TYR A 59 16.03 15.05 1.93
C TYR A 59 15.91 16.49 2.43
N TYR A 60 15.09 16.75 3.46
CA TYR A 60 14.93 18.10 4.00
C TYR A 60 16.21 18.65 4.62
N THR A 61 16.99 17.81 5.30
CA THR A 61 18.26 18.23 5.93
C THR A 61 19.28 18.65 4.88
N LEU A 62 19.48 17.82 3.84
CA LEU A 62 20.39 18.14 2.75
C LEU A 62 19.90 19.35 1.95
N ASN A 63 18.60 19.44 1.66
CA ASN A 63 18.04 20.58 0.94
C ASN A 63 18.18 21.88 1.74
N PHE A 64 17.95 21.82 3.06
CA PHE A 64 18.18 22.96 3.95
C PHE A 64 19.65 23.39 3.94
N ALA A 65 20.60 22.46 4.02
CA ALA A 65 22.02 22.76 3.93
C ALA A 65 22.37 23.47 2.60
N VAL A 66 21.85 22.97 1.47
CA VAL A 66 22.08 23.59 0.15
C VAL A 66 21.51 25.00 0.06
N ILE A 67 20.41 25.31 0.76
CA ILE A 67 19.79 26.65 0.74
C ILE A 67 20.48 27.62 1.72
N VAL A 68 20.82 27.15 2.92
CA VAL A 68 21.27 28.02 4.02
C VAL A 68 22.78 28.24 4.02
N LEU A 69 23.57 27.22 3.68
CA LEU A 69 25.04 27.34 3.70
C LEU A 69 25.57 28.42 2.72
N PRO A 70 25.02 28.65 1.51
CA PRO A 70 25.44 29.77 0.66
C PRO A 70 25.23 31.14 1.30
N VAL A 71 24.13 31.29 2.06
CA VAL A 71 23.82 32.52 2.79
C VAL A 71 24.82 32.73 3.92
N LEU A 72 25.10 31.67 4.69
CA LEU A 72 26.13 31.70 5.74
C LEU A 72 27.52 32.01 5.18
N SER A 73 27.91 31.42 4.05
CA SER A 73 29.19 31.73 3.38
C SER A 73 29.26 33.21 2.99
N SER A 74 28.16 33.79 2.50
CA SER A 74 28.12 35.20 2.13
C SER A 74 28.26 36.13 3.35
N ILE A 75 27.64 35.76 4.48
CA ILE A 75 27.76 36.51 5.75
C ILE A 75 29.20 36.42 6.30
N ILE A 76 29.80 35.24 6.29
CA ILE A 76 31.19 35.03 6.75
C ILE A 76 32.16 35.87 5.91
N LYS A 77 32.03 35.84 4.58
CA LYS A 77 32.82 36.70 3.69
C LYS A 77 32.67 38.18 3.99
N LEU A 78 31.46 38.63 4.32
CA LEU A 78 31.20 40.04 4.65
C LEU A 78 31.83 40.42 6.00
N ALA A 79 31.75 39.54 6.99
CA ALA A 79 32.30 39.76 8.33
C ALA A 79 33.84 39.72 8.34
N CYS A 80 34.45 38.89 7.50
CA CYS A 80 35.90 38.71 7.43
C CYS A 80 36.63 39.73 6.54
N LYS A 81 35.92 40.70 5.92
CA LYS A 81 36.48 41.69 4.98
C LYS A 81 37.60 42.63 5.52
N GLY A 82 38.05 42.45 6.77
CA GLY A 82 39.14 43.21 7.39
C GLY A 82 40.34 42.38 7.85
N ALA A 83 40.31 41.05 7.76
CA ALA A 83 41.44 40.19 8.13
C ALA A 83 42.26 39.83 6.87
N SER A 84 43.57 39.83 7.03
CA SER A 84 44.66 39.61 6.06
C SER A 84 44.37 38.69 4.88
N GLY A 85 45.07 38.94 3.75
CA GLY A 85 44.97 38.24 2.46
C GLY A 85 45.35 36.76 2.43
N ASP A 86 45.05 36.02 3.50
CA ASP A 86 45.08 34.58 3.54
C ASP A 86 43.83 34.01 2.82
N PRO A 87 43.96 32.85 2.16
CA PRO A 87 42.82 32.18 1.56
C PRO A 87 41.76 31.86 2.61
N ASP A 88 40.51 32.26 2.35
CA ASP A 88 39.35 31.98 3.19
C ASP A 88 38.97 30.49 3.11
N TRP A 89 39.75 29.67 3.82
CA TRP A 89 39.56 28.22 3.92
C TRP A 89 38.16 27.86 4.43
N ALA A 90 37.54 28.71 5.27
CA ALA A 90 36.20 28.49 5.78
C ALA A 90 35.16 28.53 4.64
N THR A 91 35.26 29.52 3.74
CA THR A 91 34.44 29.55 2.52
C THR A 91 34.66 28.32 1.65
N VAL A 92 35.92 27.90 1.46
CA VAL A 92 36.24 26.73 0.61
C VAL A 92 35.60 25.46 1.19
N ILE A 93 35.69 25.25 2.50
CA ILE A 93 35.07 24.13 3.20
C ILE A 93 33.55 24.16 3.04
N ILE A 94 32.91 25.32 3.26
CA ILE A 94 31.45 25.47 3.14
C ILE A 94 30.99 25.14 1.71
N ASN A 95 31.68 25.64 0.69
CA ASN A 95 31.38 25.33 -0.71
C ASN A 95 31.56 23.84 -1.04
N GLY A 96 32.59 23.20 -0.47
CA GLY A 96 32.78 21.76 -0.56
C GLY A 96 31.60 20.98 0.02
N ILE A 97 31.11 21.37 1.20
CA ILE A 97 29.93 20.77 1.84
C ILE A 97 28.67 20.98 0.99
N ILE A 98 28.44 22.18 0.47
CA ILE A 98 27.29 22.46 -0.41
C ILE A 98 27.31 21.54 -1.63
N THR A 99 28.48 21.42 -2.28
CA THR A 99 28.66 20.57 -3.47
C THR A 99 28.41 19.10 -3.14
N LEU A 100 28.90 18.63 -1.99
CA LEU A 100 28.69 17.26 -1.53
C LEU A 100 27.21 17.01 -1.20
N CYS A 101 26.53 17.94 -0.52
CA CYS A 101 25.10 17.83 -0.24
C CYS A 101 24.25 17.83 -1.52
N ALA A 102 24.55 18.71 -2.48
CA ALA A 102 23.88 18.75 -3.78
C ALA A 102 24.11 17.45 -4.57
N SER A 103 25.35 16.94 -4.57
CA SER A 103 25.68 15.66 -5.22
C SER A 103 24.94 14.50 -4.54
N ALA A 104 24.88 14.46 -3.20
CA ALA A 104 24.15 13.44 -2.47
C ALA A 104 22.64 13.49 -2.77
N LEU A 105 22.03 14.68 -2.88
CA LEU A 105 20.64 14.83 -3.28
C LEU A 105 20.38 14.29 -4.68
N ALA A 106 21.28 14.58 -5.62
CA ALA A 106 21.17 14.12 -7.01
C ALA A 106 21.37 12.59 -7.14
N LEU A 107 22.36 12.05 -6.43
CA LEU A 107 22.79 10.66 -6.56
C LEU A 107 21.86 9.71 -5.82
N PHE A 108 21.49 10.01 -4.58
CA PHE A 108 20.67 9.10 -3.77
C PHE A 108 19.17 9.25 -3.99
N ARG A 109 18.72 10.30 -4.69
CA ARG A 109 17.32 10.57 -5.04
C ARG A 109 16.38 10.42 -3.84
N TYR A 110 16.76 10.97 -2.68
CA TYR A 110 16.01 10.81 -1.43
C TYR A 110 14.54 11.23 -1.51
N HIS A 111 14.22 12.22 -2.35
CA HIS A 111 12.85 12.63 -2.64
C HIS A 111 12.02 11.51 -3.28
N ASP A 112 12.59 10.82 -4.28
CA ASP A 112 11.91 9.74 -5.00
C ASP A 112 11.73 8.52 -4.10
N LYS A 113 12.73 8.21 -3.27
CA LYS A 113 12.64 7.15 -2.26
C LYS A 113 11.54 7.46 -1.23
N TRP A 114 11.52 8.69 -0.70
CA TRP A 114 10.49 9.14 0.23
C TRP A 114 9.08 9.01 -0.35
N THR A 115 8.84 9.59 -1.52
CA THR A 115 7.53 9.55 -2.18
C THR A 115 7.10 8.12 -2.48
N ARG A 116 8.02 7.25 -2.91
CA ARG A 116 7.70 5.85 -3.20
C ARG A 116 7.32 5.05 -1.95
N TYR A 117 8.07 5.16 -0.85
CA TYR A 117 7.71 4.49 0.40
C TYR A 117 6.38 4.98 0.95
N ARG A 118 6.12 6.28 0.83
CA ARG A 118 4.83 6.87 1.17
C ARG A 118 3.70 6.27 0.34
N THR A 119 3.84 6.22 -0.99
CA THR A 119 2.82 5.62 -1.87
C THR A 119 2.62 4.13 -1.59
N TYR A 120 3.68 3.39 -1.26
CA TYR A 120 3.56 1.98 -0.87
C TYR A 120 2.77 1.83 0.42
N LEU A 121 3.05 2.66 1.43
CA LEU A 121 2.30 2.68 2.69
C LEU A 121 0.83 3.03 2.47
N GLU A 122 0.52 4.05 1.68
CA GLU A 122 -0.85 4.45 1.33
C GLU A 122 -1.60 3.30 0.65
N LYS A 123 -0.95 2.54 -0.25
CA LYS A 123 -1.55 1.35 -0.88
C LYS A 123 -1.89 0.26 0.14
N ILE A 124 -1.00 0.00 1.10
CA ILE A 124 -1.26 -0.99 2.17
C ILE A 124 -2.43 -0.52 3.05
N ILE A 125 -2.44 0.76 3.44
CA ILE A 125 -3.50 1.32 4.28
C ILE A 125 -4.86 1.27 3.57
N ASN A 126 -4.92 1.66 2.30
CA ASN A 126 -6.15 1.57 1.51
C ASN A 126 -6.62 0.13 1.33
N LEU A 127 -5.68 -0.81 1.17
CA LEU A 127 -6.02 -2.24 1.13
C LEU A 127 -6.64 -2.69 2.45
N MET A 128 -6.04 -2.34 3.59
CA MET A 128 -6.60 -2.69 4.90
C MET A 128 -8.02 -2.11 5.06
N PHE A 129 -8.24 -0.84 4.73
CA PHE A 129 -9.58 -0.23 4.83
C PHE A 129 -10.64 -0.92 3.97
N ARG A 130 -10.26 -1.35 2.76
CA ARG A 130 -11.17 -2.06 1.85
C ARG A 130 -11.69 -3.37 2.45
N TYR A 131 -10.85 -4.08 3.20
CA TYR A 131 -11.18 -5.36 3.81
C TYR A 131 -11.61 -5.26 5.28
N MET A 132 -11.47 -4.07 5.88
CA MET A 132 -11.91 -3.75 7.22
C MET A 132 -13.39 -3.36 7.27
N SER A 133 -13.90 -2.70 6.23
CA SER A 133 -15.34 -2.48 6.13
C SER A 133 -15.99 -3.82 5.88
N PRO A 134 -16.85 -4.34 6.78
CA PRO A 134 -17.78 -5.37 6.38
C PRO A 134 -18.54 -4.76 5.21
N THR A 135 -18.47 -5.40 4.06
CA THR A 135 -19.27 -5.01 2.91
C THR A 135 -20.69 -4.85 3.43
N LEU A 136 -21.19 -3.60 3.45
CA LEU A 136 -22.60 -3.33 3.29
C LEU A 136 -23.03 -4.30 2.20
N SER A 137 -23.83 -5.29 2.61
CA SER A 137 -24.63 -6.19 1.76
C SER A 137 -24.35 -5.99 0.28
N ALA A 138 -23.69 -6.97 -0.34
CA ALA A 138 -23.73 -7.10 -1.79
C ALA A 138 -25.16 -6.71 -2.23
N PRO A 139 -25.34 -5.80 -3.20
CA PRO A 139 -26.68 -5.62 -3.75
C PRO A 139 -27.14 -7.03 -4.11
N GLU A 140 -28.24 -7.46 -3.51
CA GLU A 140 -28.90 -8.71 -3.88
C GLU A 140 -28.88 -8.76 -5.41
N PRO A 141 -28.46 -9.87 -6.03
CA PRO A 141 -28.54 -9.98 -7.46
C PRO A 141 -29.98 -9.64 -7.82
N GLU A 142 -30.20 -8.50 -8.49
CA GLU A 142 -31.52 -8.11 -8.99
C GLU A 142 -32.07 -9.35 -9.67
N GLU A 143 -33.16 -9.90 -9.12
CA GLU A 143 -33.91 -10.99 -9.74
C GLU A 143 -34.14 -10.55 -11.19
N GLN A 144 -33.41 -11.18 -12.11
CA GLN A 144 -33.73 -11.07 -13.51
C GLN A 144 -35.17 -11.60 -13.63
N PRO A 145 -36.13 -10.81 -14.12
CA PRO A 145 -37.47 -11.32 -14.30
C PRO A 145 -37.37 -12.53 -15.21
N ALA A 146 -37.95 -13.65 -14.75
CA ALA A 146 -38.01 -14.91 -15.47
C ALA A 146 -38.38 -14.65 -16.92
N ALA A 147 -37.49 -15.02 -17.84
CA ALA A 147 -37.81 -15.07 -19.24
C ALA A 147 -38.95 -16.10 -19.40
N GLU A 148 -40.09 -15.63 -19.90
CA GLU A 148 -41.26 -16.44 -20.23
C GLU A 148 -40.85 -17.70 -21.02
N GLU A 149 -41.27 -18.86 -20.52
CA GLU A 149 -41.38 -20.09 -21.29
C GLU A 149 -42.15 -19.82 -22.60
N PRO A 150 -41.62 -20.20 -23.77
CA PRO A 150 -42.47 -20.41 -24.92
C PRO A 150 -43.08 -21.82 -24.87
N GLU A 151 -44.42 -21.85 -24.94
CA GLU A 151 -45.26 -23.03 -25.11
C GLU A 151 -44.82 -23.94 -26.28
N ALA A 152 -45.17 -25.22 -26.11
CA ALA A 152 -44.86 -26.44 -26.86
C ALA A 152 -44.96 -26.39 -28.41
N PRO A 153 -44.52 -27.48 -29.08
CA PRO A 153 -45.57 -28.42 -29.48
C PRO A 153 -45.27 -29.89 -29.17
N GLU A 154 -46.36 -30.58 -28.88
CA GLU A 154 -46.51 -32.03 -28.76
C GLU A 154 -46.09 -32.74 -30.06
N GLU A 155 -45.41 -33.88 -29.96
CA GLU A 155 -45.57 -35.00 -30.90
C GLU A 155 -45.07 -36.33 -30.28
N ASP A 156 -46.04 -37.24 -30.13
CA ASP A 156 -46.05 -38.70 -30.21
C ASP A 156 -44.86 -39.58 -29.75
N ALA A 157 -45.16 -40.29 -28.65
CA ALA A 157 -45.08 -41.74 -28.45
C ALA A 157 -44.00 -42.58 -29.17
N GLU A 158 -43.13 -43.21 -28.38
CA GLU A 158 -42.87 -44.64 -28.52
C GLU A 158 -42.61 -45.30 -27.15
N GLU A 159 -43.26 -46.44 -26.97
CA GLU A 159 -43.35 -47.28 -25.79
C GLU A 159 -42.17 -48.27 -25.78
N VAL A 160 -41.29 -48.23 -24.78
CA VAL A 160 -40.40 -49.36 -24.46
C VAL A 160 -40.31 -49.49 -22.95
N SER A 161 -40.99 -50.52 -22.43
CA SER A 161 -40.77 -51.08 -21.11
C SER A 161 -39.51 -51.96 -21.12
N GLU A 162 -38.65 -51.84 -20.11
CA GLU A 162 -38.05 -53.02 -19.47
C GLU A 162 -37.54 -52.68 -18.07
N GLU A 163 -37.98 -53.49 -17.11
CA GLU A 163 -37.58 -53.48 -15.71
C GLU A 163 -36.07 -53.72 -15.54
N ALA A 164 -35.43 -52.92 -14.71
CA ALA A 164 -34.29 -53.38 -13.93
C ALA A 164 -34.27 -52.66 -12.58
N ALA A 165 -34.54 -53.43 -11.54
CA ALA A 165 -34.35 -53.06 -10.15
C ALA A 165 -32.93 -52.57 -9.90
N GLY A 166 -32.82 -51.44 -9.19
CA GLY A 166 -31.54 -50.90 -8.76
C GLY A 166 -31.74 -49.68 -7.87
N GLU A 167 -31.91 -49.95 -6.58
CA GLU A 167 -31.73 -49.07 -5.41
C GLU A 167 -32.00 -47.56 -5.61
N GLU A 168 -33.09 -47.09 -4.99
CA GLU A 168 -33.29 -45.66 -4.73
C GLU A 168 -32.01 -45.06 -4.11
N PRO A 169 -31.42 -44.02 -4.72
CA PRO A 169 -30.37 -43.27 -4.06
C PRO A 169 -31.03 -42.56 -2.88
N LYS A 170 -30.72 -43.04 -1.68
CA LYS A 170 -31.04 -42.42 -0.41
C LYS A 170 -30.74 -40.92 -0.52
N GLU A 171 -31.80 -40.12 -0.62
CA GLU A 171 -31.72 -38.66 -0.66
C GLU A 171 -30.83 -38.24 0.50
N THR A 172 -29.62 -37.83 0.16
CA THR A 172 -28.66 -37.35 1.15
C THR A 172 -29.17 -35.97 1.49
N GLU A 173 -29.98 -35.90 2.53
CA GLU A 173 -30.46 -34.68 3.18
C GLU A 173 -29.26 -33.74 3.29
N THR A 174 -29.16 -32.81 2.34
CA THR A 174 -28.05 -31.88 2.24
C THR A 174 -28.35 -30.84 3.30
N ALA A 175 -27.95 -31.17 4.54
CA ALA A 175 -28.11 -30.27 5.67
C ALA A 175 -27.53 -28.91 5.26
N GLU A 176 -28.39 -27.88 5.25
CA GLU A 176 -27.96 -26.51 5.06
C GLU A 176 -26.78 -26.25 6.00
N PRO A 177 -25.63 -25.76 5.50
CA PRO A 177 -24.49 -25.49 6.35
C PRO A 177 -24.92 -24.47 7.41
N ALA A 178 -24.56 -24.73 8.67
CA ALA A 178 -24.87 -23.81 9.75
C ALA A 178 -24.30 -22.42 9.42
N PRO A 179 -25.00 -21.33 9.75
CA PRO A 179 -24.59 -19.96 9.39
C PRO A 179 -23.17 -19.59 9.88
N GLU A 180 -22.68 -20.22 10.95
CA GLU A 180 -21.32 -20.05 11.45
C GLU A 180 -20.23 -20.59 10.49
N ASP A 181 -20.52 -21.68 9.76
CA ASP A 181 -19.60 -22.28 8.80
C ASP A 181 -19.50 -21.46 7.51
N GLU A 182 -20.60 -20.81 7.11
CA GLU A 182 -20.64 -19.93 5.95
C GLU A 182 -19.84 -18.64 6.19
N GLN A 183 -20.04 -17.99 7.34
CA GLN A 183 -19.28 -16.78 7.69
C GLN A 183 -17.77 -17.04 7.80
N LYS A 184 -17.39 -18.19 8.39
CA LYS A 184 -15.99 -18.60 8.47
C LYS A 184 -15.38 -18.89 7.10
N ARG A 185 -16.16 -19.41 6.15
CA ARG A 185 -15.72 -19.65 4.77
C ARG A 185 -15.54 -18.32 4.03
N GLU A 186 -16.45 -17.37 4.19
CA GLU A 186 -16.33 -16.03 3.63
C GLU A 186 -15.11 -15.27 4.16
N ASP A 187 -14.82 -15.37 5.46
CA ASP A 187 -13.63 -14.78 6.07
C ASP A 187 -12.33 -15.37 5.49
N GLN A 188 -12.29 -16.69 5.27
CA GLN A 188 -11.14 -17.35 4.64
C GLN A 188 -10.95 -16.91 3.18
N VAL A 189 -12.04 -16.78 2.41
CA VAL A 189 -11.99 -16.30 1.03
C VAL A 189 -11.50 -14.84 1.01
N ARG A 190 -12.05 -13.97 1.87
CA ARG A 190 -11.62 -12.58 2.02
C ARG A 190 -10.15 -12.48 2.41
N GLU A 191 -9.68 -13.29 3.35
CA GLU A 191 -8.27 -13.32 3.75
C GLU A 191 -7.37 -13.77 2.59
N ALA A 192 -7.77 -14.80 1.82
CA ALA A 192 -7.01 -15.26 0.68
C ALA A 192 -6.90 -14.19 -0.43
N GLU A 193 -7.97 -13.45 -0.70
CA GLU A 193 -7.98 -12.33 -1.63
C GLU A 193 -7.10 -11.17 -1.15
N PHE A 194 -7.22 -10.80 0.13
CA PHE A 194 -6.37 -9.80 0.74
C PHE A 194 -4.89 -10.15 0.61
N ILE A 195 -4.52 -11.40 0.92
CA ILE A 195 -3.13 -11.89 0.80
C ILE A 195 -2.66 -11.80 -0.66
N ARG A 196 -3.52 -12.15 -1.62
CA ARG A 196 -3.20 -12.06 -3.06
C ARG A 196 -2.96 -10.61 -3.49
N GLU A 197 -3.82 -9.67 -3.09
CA GLU A 197 -3.64 -8.24 -3.39
C GLU A 197 -2.40 -7.67 -2.69
N PHE A 198 -2.19 -8.01 -1.41
CA PHE A 198 -1.01 -7.61 -0.65
C PHE A 198 0.29 -8.08 -1.32
N ARG A 199 0.37 -9.36 -1.72
CA ARG A 199 1.54 -9.89 -2.46
C ARG A 199 1.75 -9.17 -3.78
N ARG A 200 0.68 -8.81 -4.49
CA ARG A 200 0.77 -8.04 -5.75
C ARG A 200 1.39 -6.66 -5.49
N ILE A 201 0.95 -5.95 -4.44
CA ILE A 201 1.48 -4.64 -4.06
C ILE A 201 2.96 -4.75 -3.65
N ASN A 202 3.31 -5.77 -2.84
CA ASN A 202 4.68 -6.00 -2.39
C ASN A 202 5.60 -6.38 -3.56
N CYS A 203 5.17 -7.27 -4.46
CA CYS A 203 5.92 -7.65 -5.66
C CYS A 203 6.16 -6.44 -6.57
N TRP A 204 5.14 -5.60 -6.78
CA TRP A 204 5.30 -4.34 -7.51
C TRP A 204 6.35 -3.43 -6.86
N HIS A 205 6.32 -3.30 -5.53
CA HIS A 205 7.29 -2.50 -4.79
C HIS A 205 8.72 -3.05 -4.93
N GLN A 206 8.91 -4.35 -4.74
CA GLN A 206 10.22 -4.99 -4.88
C GLN A 206 10.76 -4.95 -6.32
N SER A 207 9.91 -5.15 -7.33
CA SER A 207 10.30 -5.04 -8.74
C SER A 207 10.78 -3.63 -9.08
N LYS A 208 10.11 -2.59 -8.55
CA LYS A 208 10.56 -1.20 -8.68
C LYS A 208 11.95 -0.99 -8.07
N TRP A 209 12.24 -1.56 -6.90
CA TRP A 209 13.56 -1.49 -6.26
C TRP A 209 14.65 -2.24 -7.01
N ALA A 210 14.33 -3.42 -7.55
CA ALA A 210 15.27 -4.19 -8.34
C ALA A 210 15.69 -3.44 -9.61
N LYS A 211 14.72 -2.84 -10.32
CA LYS A 211 14.99 -2.01 -11.51
C LYS A 211 15.83 -0.78 -11.20
N GLU A 212 15.60 -0.15 -10.05
CA GLU A 212 16.38 1.02 -9.64
C GLU A 212 17.83 0.65 -9.31
N ARG A 213 18.04 -0.43 -8.55
CA ARG A 213 19.40 -0.93 -8.27
C ARG A 213 20.17 -1.26 -9.55
N GLN A 214 19.52 -1.91 -10.52
CA GLN A 214 20.13 -2.19 -11.83
C GLN A 214 20.45 -0.93 -12.64
N ASN A 215 19.69 0.16 -12.47
CA ASN A 215 19.98 1.43 -13.12
C ASN A 215 21.12 2.18 -12.42
N ASP A 216 21.22 2.07 -11.10
CA ASP A 216 22.30 2.67 -10.31
C ASP A 216 23.64 1.96 -10.58
N GLU A 217 23.65 0.65 -10.84
CA GLU A 217 24.85 -0.11 -11.22
C GLU A 217 25.38 0.19 -12.63
N LYS A 218 24.57 0.81 -13.50
CA LYS A 218 24.92 1.10 -14.90
C LYS A 218 25.46 2.52 -15.14
N LYS A 219 25.47 3.37 -14.11
CA LYS A 219 25.91 4.77 -14.18
C LYS A 219 27.23 4.96 -13.48
#